data_AF-A0AA49GGQ8-F1
#
_entry.id   AF-A0AA49GGQ8-F1
#
_cell.length_a   1.000
_cell.length_b   1.000
_cell.length_c   1.000
_cell.angle_alpha   90.00
_cell.angle_beta   90.00
_cell.angle_gamma   90.00
#
_symmetry.space_group_name_H-M   'P 1'
#
loop_
_entity.id
_entity.type
_entity.pdbx_description
1 polymer ?
#
loop_
_entity_poly.entity_id
_entity_poly.type
_entity_poly.pdbx_seq_one_letter_code
_entity_poly.pdbx_strand_id
1 'polypeptide(L)'
;MIYDLSLLLLAYTRNKEAFDFLVKEIQNDATNCSAANPSSNKKISCAYRIMEAVAPAIQNFPIPTDDFGSLMVENYETALTELRAWFNENSNYQIIQDTY
;
A
#
# COMPACT_ATOMS: atom_id res chain seq x y z
N MET A 1 -8.63 12.45 7.02
CA MET A 1 -7.69 12.58 8.16
C MET A 1 -7.67 11.32 9.00
N ILE A 2 -8.83 10.74 9.38
CA ILE A 2 -8.87 9.47 10.14
C ILE A 2 -8.51 8.25 9.28
N TYR A 3 -8.86 8.27 7.99
CA TYR A 3 -8.69 7.12 7.07
C TYR A 3 -7.23 6.70 6.83
N ASP A 4 -6.30 7.64 6.73
CA ASP A 4 -4.88 7.33 6.47
C ASP A 4 -4.22 6.58 7.63
N LEU A 5 -4.50 7.00 8.88
CA LEU A 5 -3.98 6.35 10.08
C LEU A 5 -4.55 4.94 10.27
N SER A 6 -5.85 4.74 9.97
CA SER A 6 -6.45 3.41 10.07
C SER A 6 -5.83 2.41 9.09
N LEU A 7 -5.48 2.84 7.87
CA LEU A 7 -4.87 1.96 6.86
C LEU A 7 -3.46 1.51 7.26
N LEU A 8 -2.66 2.43 7.82
CA LEU A 8 -1.33 2.11 8.34
C LEU A 8 -1.39 1.12 9.51
N LEU A 9 -2.36 1.31 10.43
CA LEU A 9 -2.53 0.40 11.56
C LEU A 9 -2.91 -1.02 11.10
N LEU A 10 -3.76 -1.15 10.08
CA LEU A 10 -4.09 -2.45 9.50
C LEU A 10 -2.85 -3.15 8.91
N ALA A 11 -2.02 -2.41 8.17
CA ALA A 11 -0.78 -2.96 7.60
C ALA A 11 0.22 -3.38 8.70
N TYR A 12 0.30 -2.63 9.79
CA TYR A 12 1.16 -2.97 10.93
C TYR A 12 0.76 -4.29 11.60
N THR A 13 -0.53 -4.65 11.61
CA THR A 13 -0.99 -5.88 12.28
C THR A 13 -0.42 -7.16 11.65
N ARG A 14 0.01 -7.11 10.38
CA ARG A 14 0.43 -8.29 9.60
C ARG A 14 -0.62 -9.43 9.59
N ASN A 15 -1.88 -9.11 9.89
CA ASN A 15 -2.98 -10.07 9.85
C ASN A 15 -3.49 -10.24 8.42
N LYS A 16 -3.71 -11.49 7.99
CA LYS A 16 -4.12 -11.79 6.61
C LYS A 16 -5.44 -11.13 6.21
N GLU A 17 -6.44 -11.14 7.09
CA GLU A 17 -7.76 -10.52 6.80
C GLU A 17 -7.63 -9.00 6.65
N ALA A 18 -6.80 -8.36 7.49
CA ALA A 18 -6.50 -6.94 7.37
C ALA A 18 -5.81 -6.63 6.04
N PHE A 19 -4.83 -7.45 5.62
CA PHE A 19 -4.18 -7.29 4.32
C PHE A 19 -5.14 -7.55 3.16
N ASP A 20 -6.01 -8.55 3.24
CA ASP A 20 -7.01 -8.81 2.19
C ASP A 20 -7.95 -7.62 1.99
N PHE A 21 -8.36 -6.99 3.10
CA PHE A 21 -9.09 -5.73 3.04
C PHE A 21 -8.27 -4.62 2.36
N LEU A 22 -7.01 -4.44 2.75
CA LEU A 22 -6.13 -3.43 2.15
C LEU A 22 -5.90 -3.67 0.65
N VAL A 23 -5.69 -4.91 0.22
CA VAL A 23 -5.52 -5.28 -1.19
C VAL A 23 -6.79 -5.01 -1.98
N LYS A 24 -7.96 -5.29 -1.40
CA LYS A 24 -9.23 -4.90 -2.00
C LYS A 24 -9.34 -3.38 -2.16
N GLU A 25 -8.95 -2.61 -1.15
CA GLU A 25 -8.96 -1.15 -1.22
C GLU A 25 -7.91 -0.57 -2.18
N ILE A 26 -6.79 -1.28 -2.46
CA ILE A 26 -5.85 -0.90 -3.53
C ILE A 26 -6.54 -0.88 -4.90
N GLN A 27 -7.51 -1.76 -5.13
CA GLN A 27 -8.26 -1.81 -6.39
C GLN A 27 -9.33 -0.70 -6.49
N ASN A 28 -9.53 0.08 -5.43
CA ASN A 28 -10.50 1.18 -5.39
C ASN A 28 -9.86 2.50 -5.86
N ASP A 29 -10.59 3.28 -6.65
CA ASP A 29 -10.15 4.59 -7.15
C ASP A 29 -10.63 5.77 -6.29
N ALA A 30 -11.22 5.50 -5.12
CA ALA A 30 -11.71 6.53 -4.22
C ALA A 30 -10.61 7.51 -3.76
N THR A 31 -10.82 8.79 -4.00
CA THR A 31 -9.89 9.87 -3.63
C THR A 31 -10.24 10.48 -2.26
N ASN A 32 -10.10 9.69 -1.20
CA ASN A 32 -10.47 10.10 0.16
C ASN A 32 -9.27 10.33 1.10
N CYS A 33 -8.06 10.02 0.64
CA CYS A 33 -6.84 10.08 1.44
C CYS A 33 -6.10 11.40 1.24
N SER A 34 -5.28 11.79 2.23
CA SER A 34 -4.49 13.01 2.15
C SER A 34 -3.19 12.79 1.39
N ALA A 35 -2.75 13.81 0.64
CA ALA A 35 -1.41 13.80 0.06
C ALA A 35 -0.33 13.69 1.14
N ALA A 36 0.82 13.11 0.80
CA ALA A 36 1.95 12.99 1.73
C ALA A 36 2.47 14.36 2.21
N ASN A 37 2.34 15.41 1.38
CA ASN A 37 2.68 16.77 1.77
C ASN A 37 1.65 17.31 2.80
N PRO A 38 2.06 17.53 4.06
CA PRO A 38 1.14 17.95 5.13
C PRO A 38 0.58 19.37 4.93
N SER A 39 1.23 20.20 4.10
CA SER A 39 0.73 21.53 3.72
C SER A 39 -0.27 21.49 2.57
N SER A 40 -0.45 20.32 1.94
CA SER A 40 -1.40 20.12 0.85
C SER A 40 -2.74 19.64 1.38
N ASN A 41 -3.80 20.39 1.09
CA ASN A 41 -5.18 19.96 1.35
C ASN A 41 -5.75 19.09 0.21
N LYS A 42 -4.93 18.72 -0.79
CA LYS A 42 -5.37 17.89 -1.91
C LYS A 42 -5.69 16.48 -1.45
N LYS A 43 -6.80 15.95 -1.97
CA LYS A 43 -7.15 14.54 -1.84
C LYS A 43 -6.52 13.72 -2.96
N ILE A 44 -6.06 12.54 -2.60
CA ILE A 44 -5.45 11.56 -3.51
C ILE A 44 -6.14 10.20 -3.33
N SER A 45 -5.88 9.30 -4.27
CA SER A 45 -6.29 7.90 -4.12
C SER A 45 -5.67 7.30 -2.87
N CYS A 46 -6.49 6.62 -2.07
CA CYS A 46 -6.01 5.85 -0.92
C CYS A 46 -5.09 4.72 -1.33
N ALA A 47 -5.23 4.20 -2.55
CA ALA A 47 -4.41 3.11 -3.07
C ALA A 47 -2.92 3.45 -3.04
N TYR A 48 -2.52 4.71 -3.24
CA TYR A 48 -1.11 5.13 -3.12
C TYR A 48 -0.58 4.98 -1.69
N ARG A 49 -1.37 5.38 -0.69
CA ARG A 49 -0.98 5.26 0.71
C ARG A 49 -0.95 3.80 1.17
N ILE A 50 -1.87 2.99 0.68
CA ILE A 50 -1.90 1.56 0.98
C ILE A 50 -0.72 0.85 0.33
N MET A 51 -0.41 1.17 -0.93
CA MET A 51 0.75 0.64 -1.65
C MET A 51 2.06 0.85 -0.87
N GLU A 52 2.29 2.05 -0.34
CA GLU A 52 3.44 2.33 0.55
C GLU A 52 3.37 1.51 1.85
N ALA A 53 2.19 1.41 2.47
CA ALA A 53 2.01 0.76 3.76
C ALA A 53 2.25 -0.75 3.73
N VAL A 54 1.86 -1.43 2.64
CA VAL A 54 1.95 -2.89 2.53
C VAL A 54 3.28 -3.38 1.98
N ALA A 55 4.01 -2.53 1.24
CA ALA A 55 5.27 -2.87 0.59
C ALA A 55 6.29 -3.56 1.51
N PRO A 56 6.61 -3.06 2.72
CA PRO A 56 7.61 -3.70 3.59
C PRO A 56 7.14 -5.03 4.20
N ALA A 57 5.86 -5.38 4.05
CA ALA A 57 5.24 -6.51 4.72
C ALA A 57 4.81 -7.64 3.77
N ILE A 58 4.94 -7.47 2.44
CA ILE A 58 4.60 -8.49 1.45
C ILE A 58 5.89 -9.10 0.90
N GLN A 59 5.98 -10.42 0.93
CA GLN A 59 7.11 -11.14 0.35
C GLN A 59 7.10 -11.04 -1.18
N ASN A 60 8.28 -10.79 -1.78
CA ASN A 60 8.46 -10.61 -3.21
C ASN A 60 7.55 -9.52 -3.81
N PHE A 61 7.38 -8.43 -3.06
CA PHE A 61 6.61 -7.28 -3.53
C PHE A 61 7.15 -6.77 -4.89
N PRO A 62 6.30 -6.49 -5.88
CA PRO A 62 6.74 -6.27 -7.26
C PRO A 62 7.43 -4.92 -7.49
N ILE A 63 7.27 -3.98 -6.56
CA ILE A 63 7.84 -2.64 -6.65
C ILE A 63 9.09 -2.57 -5.75
N PRO A 64 10.24 -2.10 -6.27
CA PRO A 64 11.45 -1.95 -5.47
C PRO A 64 11.27 -0.98 -4.29
N THR A 65 11.84 -1.34 -3.15
CA THR A 65 11.95 -0.48 -1.97
C THR A 65 13.41 -0.20 -1.64
N ASP A 66 13.67 0.92 -0.97
CA ASP A 66 14.96 1.18 -0.33
C ASP A 66 15.14 0.37 0.96
N ASP A 67 16.30 0.53 1.61
CA ASP A 67 16.65 -0.16 2.87
C ASP A 67 15.71 0.18 4.04
N PHE A 68 14.90 1.24 3.92
CA PHE A 68 13.92 1.66 4.92
C PHE A 68 12.49 1.21 4.57
N GLY A 69 12.31 0.49 3.46
CA GLY A 69 11.00 0.04 2.99
C GLY A 69 10.20 1.09 2.23
N SER A 70 10.81 2.22 1.85
CA SER A 70 10.18 3.26 1.04
C SER A 70 10.21 2.87 -0.43
N LEU A 71 9.12 3.12 -1.17
CA LEU A 71 9.03 2.80 -2.59
C LEU A 71 10.02 3.64 -3.41
N MET A 72 10.82 2.97 -4.25
CA MET A 72 11.71 3.63 -5.20
C MET A 72 10.98 3.88 -6.53
N VAL A 73 9.99 4.77 -6.50
CA VAL A 73 9.08 5.03 -7.63
C VAL A 73 9.03 6.52 -7.96
N GLU A 74 9.22 6.85 -9.24
CA GLU A 74 9.01 8.20 -9.76
C GLU A 74 7.57 8.44 -10.22
N ASN A 75 6.94 7.43 -10.84
CA ASN A 75 5.56 7.49 -11.34
C ASN A 75 4.64 6.55 -10.55
N TYR A 76 3.93 7.12 -9.59
CA TYR A 76 2.98 6.40 -8.72
C TYR A 76 1.78 5.82 -9.48
N GLU A 77 1.33 6.46 -10.57
CA GLU A 77 0.21 5.96 -11.39
C GLU A 77 0.59 4.67 -12.10
N THR A 78 1.78 4.63 -12.70
CA THR A 78 2.32 3.43 -13.35
C THR A 78 2.55 2.32 -12.33
N ALA A 79 3.21 2.62 -11.21
CA ALA A 79 3.46 1.64 -10.17
C ALA A 79 2.17 1.05 -9.58
N LEU A 80 1.14 1.88 -9.36
CA LEU A 80 -0.14 1.38 -8.89
C LEU A 80 -0.81 0.45 -9.91
N THR A 81 -0.73 0.78 -11.20
CA THR A 81 -1.26 -0.08 -12.28
C THR A 81 -0.58 -1.45 -12.28
N GLU A 82 0.74 -1.48 -12.19
CA GLU A 82 1.54 -2.70 -12.14
C GLU A 82 1.23 -3.53 -10.89
N LEU A 83 1.11 -2.88 -9.73
CA LEU A 83 0.77 -3.55 -8.49
C LEU A 83 -0.63 -4.18 -8.53
N ARG A 84 -1.62 -3.47 -9.09
CA ARG A 84 -2.97 -3.99 -9.25
C ARG A 84 -2.99 -5.23 -10.13
N ALA A 85 -2.25 -5.21 -11.24
CA ALA A 85 -2.09 -6.38 -12.11
C ALA A 85 -1.42 -7.54 -11.37
N TRP A 86 -0.35 -7.27 -10.63
CA TRP A 86 0.35 -8.27 -9.84
C TRP A 86 -0.56 -8.95 -8.81
N PHE A 87 -1.40 -8.21 -8.08
CA PHE A 87 -2.35 -8.81 -7.12
C PHE A 87 -3.41 -9.69 -7.78
N ASN A 88 -3.81 -9.41 -9.02
CA ASN A 88 -4.74 -10.24 -9.76
C ASN A 88 -4.11 -11.60 -10.14
N GLU A 89 -2.81 -11.61 -10.39
CA GLU A 89 -2.03 -12.82 -10.71
C GLU A 89 -1.54 -13.55 -9.46
N ASN A 90 -1.34 -12.82 -8.36
CA ASN A 90 -0.74 -13.30 -7.11
C ASN A 90 -1.72 -13.19 -5.92
N SER A 91 -2.91 -13.79 -6.07
CA SER A 91 -3.94 -13.80 -5.03
C SER A 91 -3.48 -14.49 -3.72
N ASN A 92 -2.48 -15.36 -3.81
CA ASN A 92 -1.86 -16.07 -2.68
C ASN A 92 -0.57 -15.40 -2.17
N TYR A 93 -0.48 -14.06 -2.22
CA TYR A 93 0.65 -13.32 -1.67
C TYR A 93 0.93 -13.70 -0.21
N GLN A 94 2.21 -13.66 0.18
CA GLN A 94 2.66 -14.03 1.51
C GLN A 94 3.01 -12.78 2.32
N ILE A 95 2.63 -12.75 3.58
CA ILE A 95 2.91 -11.66 4.51
C ILE A 95 4.12 -12.04 5.34
N ILE A 96 5.11 -11.16 5.40
CA ILE A 96 6.29 -11.31 6.25
C ILE A 96 5.84 -11.10 7.70
N GLN A 97 5.86 -12.16 8.51
CA GLN A 97 5.47 -12.08 9.94
C GLN A 97 6.61 -11.59 10.82
N ASP A 98 7.86 -11.88 10.45
CA ASP A 98 9.03 -11.57 11.27
C ASP A 98 9.57 -10.16 11.04
N THR A 99 9.90 -9.48 12.13
CA THR A 99 10.90 -8.40 12.18
C THR A 99 11.67 -8.63 13.46
N TYR A 100 12.89 -9.16 13.32
CA TYR A 100 13.87 -9.26 14.40
C TYR A 100 14.48 -7.88 14.69
#